data_AF-A0AAD6S2E7-F1
#
_entry.id   AF-A0AAD6S2E7-F1
#
_cell.length_a   1.000
_cell.length_b   1.000
_cell.length_c   1.000
_cell.angle_alpha   90.00
_cell.angle_beta   90.00
_cell.angle_gamma   90.00
#
_symmetry.space_group_name_H-M   'P 1'
#
loop_
_entity.id
_entity.type
_entity.pdbx_description
1 polymer ?
#
loop_
_entity_poly.entity_id
_entity_poly.type
_entity_poly.pdbx_seq_one_letter_code
_entity_poly.pdbx_strand_id
1 'polypeptide(L)'
;FKSLVTPEEFRRLQDFMHIDSVEALHSFTMFVEGLGVKKICDWWAHKEMSDWIVPCLVKSQSRILPEHWDSTPATTNTGEAQHHWTNTQTGIKLSLVEGIESARSVDWRVVEEVKSSMTTGILPNRNNEMSQRLASANPGLAT
;
A
#
# COMPACT_ATOMS: atom_id res chain seq x y z
N PHE A 1 -3.20 -15.54 -6.34
CA PHE A 1 -4.21 -16.52 -5.86
C PHE A 1 -5.27 -16.82 -6.91
N LYS A 2 -5.68 -15.86 -7.76
CA LYS A 2 -6.72 -16.03 -8.79
C LYS A 2 -6.62 -17.28 -9.70
N SER A 3 -5.42 -17.77 -10.02
CA SER A 3 -5.23 -18.98 -10.85
C SER A 3 -5.24 -20.29 -10.05
N LEU A 4 -5.29 -20.22 -8.72
CA LEU A 4 -5.18 -21.37 -7.81
C LEU A 4 -6.52 -21.77 -7.19
N VAL A 5 -7.55 -20.95 -7.38
CA VAL A 5 -8.89 -21.12 -6.82
C VAL A 5 -9.92 -20.67 -7.85
N THR A 6 -11.17 -21.04 -7.65
CA THR A 6 -12.29 -20.56 -8.47
C THR A 6 -12.49 -19.05 -8.31
N PRO A 7 -13.16 -18.38 -9.27
CA PRO A 7 -13.49 -16.96 -9.15
C PRO A 7 -14.32 -16.62 -7.90
N GLU A 8 -15.19 -17.55 -7.45
CA GLU A 8 -15.99 -17.40 -6.24
C GLU A 8 -15.13 -17.39 -4.98
N GLU A 9 -14.26 -18.39 -4.86
CA GLU A 9 -13.31 -18.50 -3.74
C GLU A 9 -12.34 -17.32 -3.74
N PHE A 10 -11.89 -16.87 -4.91
CA PHE A 10 -11.04 -15.69 -5.01
C PHE A 10 -11.73 -14.43 -4.52
N ARG A 11 -13.01 -14.22 -4.86
CA ARG A 11 -13.80 -13.10 -4.33
C ARG A 11 -13.94 -13.20 -2.82
N ARG A 12 -14.31 -14.37 -2.31
CA ARG A 12 -14.41 -14.60 -0.86
C ARG A 12 -13.09 -14.32 -0.13
N LEU A 13 -11.94 -14.70 -0.72
CA LEU A 13 -10.62 -14.36 -0.19
C LEU A 13 -10.33 -12.85 -0.18
N GLN A 14 -10.92 -12.07 -1.08
CA GLN A 14 -10.81 -10.60 -1.08
C GLN A 14 -11.74 -9.95 -0.05
N ASP A 15 -12.89 -10.58 0.23
CA ASP A 15 -13.92 -10.05 1.11
C ASP A 15 -13.61 -10.17 2.60
N PHE A 16 -12.50 -10.82 2.99
CA PHE A 16 -12.16 -11.05 4.39
C PHE A 16 -12.02 -9.76 5.23
N MET A 17 -11.73 -8.62 4.60
CA MET A 17 -11.65 -7.32 5.28
C MET A 17 -13.01 -6.85 5.83
N HIS A 18 -14.12 -7.39 5.29
CA HIS A 18 -15.49 -7.06 5.67
C HIS A 18 -16.07 -8.08 6.65
N ILE A 19 -15.23 -8.81 7.39
CA ILE A 19 -15.68 -9.76 8.41
C ILE A 19 -16.16 -8.98 9.64
N ASP A 20 -17.43 -9.15 9.99
CA ASP A 20 -18.10 -8.36 11.03
C ASP A 20 -18.05 -8.99 12.43
N SER A 21 -17.60 -10.24 12.57
CA SER A 21 -17.55 -10.92 13.87
C SER A 21 -16.41 -11.92 13.99
N VAL A 22 -16.11 -12.31 15.25
CA VAL A 22 -15.09 -13.33 15.56
C VAL A 22 -15.51 -14.70 15.02
N GLU A 23 -16.79 -15.03 15.07
CA GLU A 23 -17.34 -16.28 14.55
C GLU A 23 -17.23 -16.34 13.02
N ALA A 24 -17.46 -15.20 12.35
CA ALA A 24 -17.27 -15.07 10.91
C ALA A 24 -15.77 -15.17 10.53
N LEU A 25 -14.87 -14.64 11.37
CA LEU A 25 -13.42 -14.81 11.20
C LEU A 25 -13.01 -16.28 11.31
N HIS A 26 -13.50 -16.98 12.33
CA HIS A 26 -13.24 -18.42 12.48
C HIS A 26 -13.79 -19.22 11.30
N SER A 27 -14.99 -18.90 10.83
CA SER A 27 -15.58 -19.51 9.63
C SER A 27 -14.75 -19.25 8.37
N PHE A 28 -14.11 -18.08 8.29
CA PHE A 28 -13.20 -17.74 7.21
C PHE A 28 -11.89 -18.53 7.30
N THR A 29 -11.30 -18.67 8.49
CA THR A 29 -10.12 -19.53 8.73
C THR A 29 -10.41 -20.95 8.28
N MET A 30 -11.53 -21.52 8.69
CA MET A 30 -11.92 -22.87 8.29
C MET A 30 -12.12 -23.01 6.77
N PHE A 31 -12.68 -21.97 6.13
CA PHE A 31 -12.78 -21.92 4.68
C PHE A 31 -11.40 -21.95 4.02
N VAL A 32 -10.44 -21.14 4.49
CA VAL A 32 -9.08 -21.09 3.93
C VAL A 32 -8.36 -22.43 4.07
N GLU A 33 -8.46 -23.08 5.23
CA GLU A 33 -7.91 -24.42 5.45
C GLU A 33 -8.56 -25.45 4.54
N GLY A 34 -9.89 -25.36 4.35
CA GLY A 34 -10.67 -26.24 3.48
C GLY A 34 -10.31 -26.15 1.99
N LEU A 35 -9.69 -25.06 1.53
CA LEU A 35 -9.22 -24.93 0.14
C LEU A 35 -8.09 -25.91 -0.19
N GLY A 36 -7.32 -26.36 0.81
CA GLY A 36 -6.18 -27.27 0.62
C GLY A 36 -5.02 -26.69 -0.19
N VAL A 37 -5.05 -25.39 -0.52
CA VAL A 37 -4.01 -24.72 -1.30
C VAL A 37 -2.94 -24.19 -0.35
N LYS A 38 -1.82 -24.90 -0.22
CA LYS A 38 -0.73 -24.58 0.72
C LYS A 38 -0.35 -23.09 0.73
N LYS A 39 -0.21 -22.49 -0.45
CA LYS A 39 0.18 -21.07 -0.58
C LYS A 39 -0.82 -20.11 0.07
N ILE A 40 -2.11 -20.42 0.03
CA ILE A 40 -3.17 -19.61 0.62
C ILE A 40 -3.26 -19.89 2.12
N CYS A 41 -3.14 -21.15 2.53
CA CYS A 41 -3.07 -21.52 3.94
C CYS A 41 -1.89 -20.85 4.64
N ASP A 42 -0.68 -20.89 4.07
CA ASP A 42 0.52 -20.23 4.61
C ASP A 42 0.31 -18.70 4.73
N TRP A 43 -0.35 -18.08 3.73
CA TRP A 43 -0.66 -16.65 3.73
C TRP A 43 -1.61 -16.25 4.86
N TRP A 44 -2.58 -17.12 5.17
CA TRP A 44 -3.51 -16.90 6.26
C TRP A 44 -2.88 -17.19 7.62
N ALA A 45 -2.16 -18.29 7.74
CA ALA A 45 -1.40 -18.63 8.95
C ALA A 45 -0.44 -17.51 9.36
N HIS A 46 0.22 -16.84 8.40
CA HIS A 46 1.05 -15.67 8.69
C HIS A 46 0.27 -14.52 9.33
N LYS A 47 -0.98 -14.29 8.92
CA LYS A 47 -1.86 -13.27 9.50
C LYS A 47 -2.28 -13.64 10.90
N GLU A 48 -2.64 -14.91 11.12
CA GLU A 48 -3.06 -15.40 12.43
C GLU A 48 -1.92 -15.45 13.44
N MET A 49 -0.71 -15.85 13.03
CA MET A 49 0.48 -15.85 13.91
C MET A 49 0.88 -14.44 14.36
N SER A 50 0.40 -13.41 13.67
CA SER A 50 0.72 -12.02 13.96
C SER A 50 -0.51 -11.34 14.56
N ASP A 51 -0.60 -11.34 15.89
CA ASP A 51 -1.74 -10.82 16.67
C ASP A 51 -2.20 -9.39 16.29
N TRP A 52 -1.33 -8.61 15.65
CA TRP A 52 -1.60 -7.25 15.23
C TRP A 52 -2.17 -7.11 13.80
N ILE A 53 -1.92 -8.07 12.89
CA ILE A 53 -2.27 -7.90 11.48
C ILE A 53 -3.79 -7.88 11.29
N VAL A 54 -4.50 -8.88 11.82
CA VAL A 54 -5.94 -8.99 11.63
C VAL A 54 -6.71 -7.81 12.25
N PRO A 55 -6.42 -7.37 13.49
CA PRO A 55 -7.01 -6.16 14.08
C PRO A 55 -6.75 -4.86 13.30
N CYS A 56 -5.65 -4.79 12.53
CA CYS A 56 -5.35 -3.64 11.67
C CYS A 56 -6.10 -3.66 10.33
N LEU A 57 -6.62 -4.82 9.91
CA LEU A 57 -7.29 -4.98 8.61
C LEU A 57 -8.80 -5.14 8.74
N VAL A 58 -9.29 -5.72 9.84
CA VAL A 58 -10.69 -6.10 10.04
C VAL A 58 -11.26 -5.28 11.18
N LYS A 59 -12.25 -4.42 10.88
CA LYS A 59 -12.87 -3.50 11.83
C LYS A 59 -13.38 -4.20 13.10
N SER A 60 -14.05 -5.35 12.93
CA SER A 60 -14.61 -6.12 14.05
C SER A 60 -13.58 -6.66 15.04
N GLN A 61 -12.32 -6.77 14.59
CA GLN A 61 -11.21 -7.28 15.39
C GLN A 61 -10.35 -6.15 15.97
N SER A 62 -10.59 -4.91 15.54
CA SER A 62 -9.83 -3.76 15.98
C SER A 62 -10.20 -3.35 17.40
N ARG A 63 -9.22 -2.83 18.14
CA ARG A 63 -9.44 -2.15 19.43
C ARG A 63 -9.77 -0.67 19.25
N ILE A 64 -9.69 -0.15 18.03
CA ILE A 64 -10.04 1.22 17.69
C ILE A 64 -11.55 1.37 17.86
N LEU A 65 -11.98 2.47 18.49
CA LEU A 65 -13.40 2.79 18.61
C LEU A 65 -14.03 2.93 17.22
N PRO A 66 -15.25 2.41 16.97
CA PRO A 66 -15.86 2.43 15.63
C PRO A 66 -15.87 3.82 14.97
N GLU A 67 -16.12 4.88 15.73
CA GLU A 67 -16.10 6.27 15.28
C GLU A 67 -14.72 6.74 14.80
N HIS A 68 -13.64 6.25 15.42
CA HIS A 68 -12.27 6.55 15.01
C HIS A 68 -11.86 5.74 13.79
N TRP A 69 -12.34 4.50 13.69
CA TRP A 69 -12.15 3.68 12.51
C TRP A 69 -12.83 4.30 11.28
N ASP A 70 -14.10 4.70 11.42
CA ASP A 70 -14.90 5.27 10.32
C ASP A 70 -14.43 6.67 9.90
N SER A 71 -13.80 7.42 10.82
CA SER A 71 -13.18 8.71 10.49
C SER A 71 -11.80 8.57 9.86
N THR A 72 -11.17 7.39 9.91
CA THR A 72 -9.90 7.12 9.23
C THR A 72 -10.17 6.86 7.75
N PRO A 73 -9.66 7.71 6.83
CA PRO A 73 -9.87 7.48 5.40
C PRO A 73 -9.31 6.11 4.97
N ALA A 74 -10.06 5.36 4.16
CA ALA A 74 -9.55 4.11 3.58
C ALA A 74 -8.30 4.34 2.69
N THR A 75 -8.03 5.59 2.31
CA THR A 75 -6.86 6.02 1.54
C THR A 75 -5.62 6.29 2.40
N THR A 76 -5.70 6.25 3.73
CA THR A 76 -4.55 6.52 4.61
C THR A 76 -3.48 5.43 4.51
N ASN A 77 -3.83 4.23 4.04
CA ASN A 77 -2.85 3.19 3.70
C ASN A 77 -2.03 3.50 2.41
N THR A 78 -2.29 4.62 1.75
CA THR A 78 -1.37 5.14 0.73
C THR A 78 0.01 5.44 1.33
N GLY A 79 0.13 5.63 2.65
CA GLY A 79 1.41 5.73 3.35
C GLY A 79 2.26 4.43 3.29
N GLU A 80 1.65 3.24 3.43
CA GLU A 80 2.40 1.99 3.22
C GLU A 80 2.64 1.70 1.74
N ALA A 81 1.71 2.10 0.86
CA ALA A 81 1.95 2.11 -0.58
C ALA A 81 3.09 3.09 -0.96
N GLN A 82 3.30 4.14 -0.17
CA GLN A 82 4.45 5.04 -0.27
C GLN A 82 5.74 4.32 0.08
N HIS A 83 5.74 3.36 1.01
CA HIS A 83 6.88 2.47 1.17
C HIS A 83 7.09 1.62 -0.07
N HIS A 84 6.06 1.05 -0.69
CA HIS A 84 6.24 0.33 -1.97
C HIS A 84 6.75 1.25 -3.10
N TRP A 85 6.20 2.45 -3.25
CA TRP A 85 6.62 3.44 -4.24
C TRP A 85 8.04 3.94 -4.00
N THR A 86 8.38 4.27 -2.76
CA THR A 86 9.74 4.60 -2.31
C THR A 86 10.64 3.41 -2.58
N ASN A 87 10.29 2.19 -2.16
CA ASN A 87 11.04 0.97 -2.44
C ASN A 87 11.23 0.68 -3.94
N THR A 88 10.29 1.11 -4.79
CA THR A 88 10.37 0.98 -6.26
C THR A 88 11.25 2.08 -6.88
N GLN A 89 11.25 3.28 -6.31
CA GLN A 89 12.07 4.41 -6.75
C GLN A 89 13.49 4.44 -6.16
N THR A 90 13.69 3.88 -4.96
CA THR A 90 14.93 3.93 -4.20
C THR A 90 15.63 2.57 -4.11
N GLY A 91 14.98 1.48 -4.54
CA GLY A 91 15.57 0.15 -4.66
C GLY A 91 15.90 -0.52 -3.32
N ILE A 92 15.19 -1.60 -2.96
CA ILE A 92 15.62 -2.47 -1.86
C ILE A 92 16.77 -3.36 -2.35
N LYS A 93 17.83 -3.50 -1.53
CA LYS A 93 19.12 -4.21 -1.73
C LYS A 93 20.28 -3.36 -2.27
N LEU A 94 20.21 -2.04 -2.16
CA LEU A 94 21.42 -1.23 -2.30
C LEU A 94 22.37 -1.52 -1.14
N SER A 95 23.66 -1.68 -1.44
CA SER A 95 24.70 -1.63 -0.42
C SER A 95 24.65 -0.27 0.30
N LEU A 96 25.19 -0.18 1.52
CA LEU A 96 25.16 1.05 2.31
C LEU A 96 25.68 2.27 1.51
N VAL A 97 26.72 2.07 0.69
CA VAL A 97 27.30 3.12 -0.16
C VAL A 97 26.33 3.56 -1.25
N GLU A 98 25.68 2.62 -1.94
CA GLU A 98 24.71 2.94 -3.00
C GLU A 98 23.45 3.63 -2.44
N GLY A 99 23.03 3.26 -1.22
CA GLY A 99 21.98 3.97 -0.50
C GLY A 99 22.36 5.42 -0.19
N ILE A 100 23.61 5.66 0.24
CA ILE A 100 24.12 7.01 0.53
C ILE A 100 24.21 7.86 -0.76
N GLU A 101 24.73 7.31 -1.85
CA GLU A 101 24.89 8.05 -3.12
C GLU A 101 23.53 8.34 -3.78
N SER A 102 22.56 7.42 -3.71
CA SER A 102 21.20 7.65 -4.21
C SER A 102 20.47 8.73 -3.41
N ALA A 103 20.57 8.69 -2.08
CA ALA A 103 20.01 9.73 -1.21
C ALA A 103 20.64 11.11 -1.48
N ARG A 104 21.97 11.17 -1.66
CA ARG A 104 22.69 12.41 -2.01
C ARG A 104 22.14 13.07 -3.27
N SER A 105 21.78 12.28 -4.29
CA SER A 105 21.22 12.80 -5.54
C SER A 105 19.86 13.45 -5.32
N VAL A 106 19.03 12.88 -4.44
CA VAL A 106 17.73 13.45 -4.06
C VAL A 106 17.92 14.73 -3.25
N ASP A 107 18.84 14.72 -2.28
CA ASP A 107 19.15 15.89 -1.46
C ASP A 107 19.63 17.06 -2.32
N TRP A 108 20.48 16.81 -3.32
CA TRP A 108 20.92 17.84 -4.25
C TRP A 108 19.78 18.48 -5.04
N ARG A 109 18.84 17.66 -5.55
CA ARG A 109 17.67 18.17 -6.27
C ARG A 109 16.82 19.07 -5.37
N VAL A 110 16.59 18.67 -4.12
CA VAL A 110 15.85 19.49 -3.14
C VAL A 110 16.58 20.80 -2.86
N VAL A 111 17.91 20.76 -2.69
CA VAL A 111 18.72 21.96 -2.47
C VAL A 111 18.63 22.92 -3.67
N GLU A 112 18.67 22.41 -4.90
CA GLU A 112 18.51 23.22 -6.11
C GLU A 112 17.12 23.84 -6.21
N GLU A 113 16.06 23.09 -5.91
CA GLU A 113 14.69 23.58 -5.87
C GLU A 113 14.53 24.71 -4.84
N VAL A 114 15.10 24.54 -3.64
CA VAL A 114 15.09 25.56 -2.59
C VAL A 114 15.85 26.82 -3.03
N LYS A 115 17.06 26.66 -3.58
CA LYS A 115 17.86 27.79 -4.10
C LYS A 115 17.15 28.54 -5.22
N SER A 116 16.56 27.81 -6.16
CA SER A 116 15.76 28.39 -7.25
C SER A 116 14.56 29.16 -6.70
N SER A 117 13.87 28.60 -5.69
CA SER A 117 12.73 29.26 -5.04
C SER A 117 13.13 30.54 -4.33
N MET A 118 14.26 30.52 -3.60
CA MET A 118 14.79 31.71 -2.92
C MET A 118 15.23 32.79 -3.90
N THR A 119 15.77 32.41 -5.07
CA THR A 119 16.27 33.37 -6.07
C THR A 119 15.15 33.96 -6.91
N THR A 120 14.17 33.15 -7.32
CA THR A 120 13.10 33.55 -8.24
C THR A 120 11.82 34.00 -7.52
N GLY A 121 11.66 33.66 -6.24
CA GLY A 121 10.43 33.87 -5.47
C GLY A 121 9.29 32.92 -5.86
N ILE A 122 9.51 32.02 -6.82
CA ILE A 122 8.51 31.07 -7.32
C ILE A 122 8.76 29.71 -6.68
N LEU A 123 7.80 29.24 -5.88
CA LEU A 123 7.87 27.91 -5.28
C LEU A 123 7.61 26.81 -6.34
N PRO A 124 8.24 25.63 -6.21
CA PRO A 124 7.90 24.48 -7.04
C PRO A 124 6.41 24.16 -6.87
N ASN A 125 5.70 24.15 -8.00
CA ASN A 125 4.28 23.85 -8.03
C ASN A 125 4.08 22.35 -7.70
N ARG A 126 3.50 22.08 -6.53
CA ARG A 126 3.13 20.71 -6.07
C ARG A 126 2.21 19.97 -7.06
N ASN A 127 1.49 20.70 -7.92
CA ASN A 127 0.59 20.16 -8.94
C ASN A 127 1.26 20.09 -10.32
N ASN A 128 2.59 19.95 -10.38
CA ASN A 128 3.34 19.94 -11.64
C ASN A 128 4.42 18.86 -11.63
N GLU A 129 4.07 17.69 -11.09
CA GLU A 129 4.90 16.50 -11.16
C GLU A 129 5.12 16.08 -12.63
N MET A 130 6.27 15.47 -12.92
CA MET A 130 6.64 15.04 -14.27
C MET A 130 5.56 14.11 -14.89
N SER A 131 4.89 13.31 -14.07
CA SER A 131 3.73 12.46 -14.44
C SER A 131 2.56 13.28 -15.00
N GLN A 132 2.22 14.40 -14.37
CA GLN A 132 1.13 15.29 -14.80
C GLN A 132 1.50 16.10 -16.06
N ARG A 133 2.79 16.46 -16.21
CA ARG A 133 3.31 17.09 -17.44
C ARG A 133 3.28 16.15 -18.64
N LEU A 134 3.65 14.88 -18.45
CA LEU A 134 3.59 13.88 -19.51
C LEU A 134 2.15 13.55 -19.92
N ALA A 135 1.21 13.54 -18.97
CA ALA A 135 -0.22 13.33 -19.25
C ALA A 135 -0.85 14.50 -20.04
N SER A 136 -0.47 15.74 -19.72
CA SER A 136 -0.96 16.94 -20.44
C SER A 136 -0.28 17.17 -21.79
N ALA A 137 0.89 16.58 -22.02
CA ALA A 137 1.64 16.72 -23.27
C ALA A 137 1.17 15.77 -24.39
N ASN A 138 0.31 14.79 -24.12
CA ASN A 138 -0.16 13.85 -25.14
C ASN A 138 -1.68 13.56 -25.07
N PRO A 139 -2.54 14.52 -25.49
CA PRO A 139 -4.00 14.36 -25.48
C PRO A 139 -4.55 13.41 -26.55
N GLY A 140 -3.71 12.66 -27.28
CA GLY A 140 -4.07 11.92 -28.49
C GLY A 140 -4.30 10.40 -28.36
N LEU A 141 -4.33 9.84 -27.15
CA LEU A 141 -4.58 8.40 -26.94
C LEU A 141 -5.76 8.14 -25.99
N ALA A 142 -6.87 8.84 -26.25
CA ALA A 142 -8.17 8.51 -25.68
C ALA A 142 -9.24 8.62 -26.77
N THR A 143 -9.40 7.55 -27.54
CA THR A 143 -10.67 7.17 -28.18
C THR A 143 -11.11 5.85 -27.58
#